data_AF-A0A1X0AGV2-F1
#
_entry.id   AF-A0A1X0AGV2-F1
#
_cell.length_a   1.000
_cell.length_b   1.000
_cell.length_c   1.000
_cell.angle_alpha   90.00
_cell.angle_beta   90.00
_cell.angle_gamma   90.00
#
_symmetry.space_group_name_H-M   'P 1'
#
loop_
_entity.id
_entity.type
_entity.pdbx_description
1 polymer ?
#
loop_
_entity_poly.entity_id
_entity_poly.type
_entity_poly.pdbx_seq_one_letter_code
_entity_poly.pdbx_strand_id
1 'polypeptide(L)'
;MTTWTLTTSSPDAERVTMGSARDPRRARRDLVAAARTQMQHAPAAGTPRYVLHQDGVIVAIIQTGLTEAGTPDHAGAAGMLDRLDHSRKPFED
;
A
#
# COMPACT_ATOMS: atom_id res chain seq x y z
N MET A 1 2.98 15.96 -13.65
CA MET A 1 1.87 15.32 -12.92
C MET A 1 2.25 13.88 -12.74
N THR A 2 2.18 13.37 -11.51
CA THR A 2 2.57 11.99 -11.17
C THR A 2 1.33 11.19 -10.83
N THR A 3 1.16 10.04 -11.48
CA THR A 3 0.05 9.14 -11.24
C THR A 3 0.41 8.12 -10.16
N TRP A 4 -0.61 7.59 -9.50
CA TRP A 4 -0.45 6.49 -8.56
C TRP A 4 -1.59 5.50 -8.70
N THR A 5 -1.29 4.24 -8.38
CA THR A 5 -2.26 3.14 -8.42
C THR A 5 -2.05 2.25 -7.22
N LEU A 6 -3.14 1.92 -6.54
CA LEU A 6 -3.23 0.93 -5.48
C LEU A 6 -4.11 -0.20 -6.00
N THR A 7 -3.52 -1.39 -6.14
CA THR A 7 -4.27 -2.62 -6.40
C THR A 7 -4.37 -3.40 -5.11
N THR A 8 -5.58 -3.76 -4.72
CA THR A 8 -5.85 -4.63 -3.57
C THR A 8 -6.47 -5.92 -4.10
N SER A 9 -5.83 -7.04 -3.81
CA SER A 9 -6.28 -8.36 -4.24
C SER A 9 -6.56 -9.23 -3.01
N SER A 10 -7.73 -9.84 -2.99
CA SER A 10 -8.18 -10.87 -2.05
C SER A 10 -8.56 -12.12 -2.86
N PRO A 11 -8.73 -13.30 -2.22
CA PRO A 11 -9.10 -14.52 -2.95
C PRO A 11 -10.32 -14.36 -3.85
N ASP A 12 -11.31 -13.57 -3.42
CA ASP A 12 -12.60 -13.44 -4.11
C ASP A 12 -12.77 -12.13 -4.89
N ALA A 13 -11.82 -11.19 -4.79
CA ALA A 13 -11.99 -9.86 -5.37
C ALA A 13 -10.67 -9.15 -5.65
N GLU A 14 -10.66 -8.36 -6.71
CA GLU A 14 -9.62 -7.36 -6.97
C GLU A 14 -10.25 -5.98 -7.07
N ARG A 15 -9.61 -5.00 -6.42
CA ARG A 15 -10.02 -3.60 -6.43
C ARG A 15 -8.83 -2.73 -6.79
N VAL A 16 -9.04 -1.86 -7.77
CA VAL A 16 -8.05 -0.85 -8.15
C VAL A 16 -8.53 0.53 -7.72
N THR A 17 -7.64 1.31 -7.10
CA THR A 17 -7.85 2.72 -6.76
C THR A 17 -6.69 3.51 -7.34
N MET A 18 -6.99 4.59 -8.05
CA MET A 18 -5.99 5.37 -8.77
C MET A 18 -6.21 6.86 -8.53
N GLY A 19 -5.14 7.63 -8.69
CA GLY A 19 -5.20 9.08 -8.62
C GLY A 19 -3.94 9.70 -9.19
N SER A 20 -3.85 11.01 -9.04
CA SER A 20 -2.69 11.77 -9.52
C SER A 20 -2.47 13.01 -8.68
N ALA A 21 -1.21 13.44 -8.57
CA ALA A 21 -0.84 14.68 -7.91
C ALA A 21 0.13 15.51 -8.77
N ARG A 22 0.32 16.78 -8.38
CA ARG A 22 1.19 17.71 -9.11
C ARG A 22 2.66 17.29 -9.07
N ASP A 23 3.10 16.71 -7.95
CA ASP A 23 4.48 16.29 -7.71
C ASP A 23 4.58 14.85 -7.16
N PRO A 24 5.74 14.17 -7.33
CA PRO A 24 5.93 12.80 -6.87
C PRO A 24 5.77 12.59 -5.36
N ARG A 25 6.16 13.57 -4.53
CA ARG A 25 6.04 13.43 -3.06
C ARG A 25 4.58 13.48 -2.63
N ARG A 26 3.79 14.37 -3.23
CA ARG A 26 2.35 14.42 -2.99
C ARG A 26 1.66 13.15 -3.45
N ALA A 27 2.00 12.64 -4.63
CA ALA A 27 1.45 11.38 -5.13
C ALA A 27 1.80 10.19 -4.21
N ARG A 28 3.03 10.12 -3.70
CA ARG A 28 3.44 9.13 -2.70
C ARG A 28 2.56 9.21 -1.44
N ARG A 29 2.34 10.40 -0.90
CA ARG A 29 1.50 10.60 0.30
C ARG A 29 0.04 10.21 0.05
N ASP A 30 -0.52 10.61 -1.09
CA ASP A 30 -1.90 10.28 -1.45
C ASP A 30 -2.05 8.75 -1.63
N LEU A 31 -1.08 8.08 -2.26
CA LEU A 31 -1.04 6.62 -2.39
C LEU A 31 -0.95 5.91 -1.03
N VAL A 32 -0.07 6.39 -0.13
CA VAL A 32 0.09 5.84 1.23
C VAL A 32 -1.19 6.05 2.05
N ALA A 33 -1.82 7.21 1.95
CA ALA A 33 -3.10 7.48 2.62
C ALA A 33 -4.20 6.54 2.10
N ALA A 34 -4.31 6.36 0.78
CA ALA A 34 -5.28 5.44 0.19
C ALA A 34 -5.06 4.00 0.65
N ALA A 35 -3.81 3.53 0.69
CA ALA A 35 -3.46 2.20 1.18
C ALA A 35 -3.83 2.02 2.66
N ARG A 36 -3.50 3.01 3.50
CA ARG A 36 -3.84 2.99 4.93
C ARG A 36 -5.35 2.93 5.15
N THR A 37 -6.12 3.74 4.42
CA THR A 37 -7.58 3.70 4.47
C THR A 37 -8.12 2.32 4.07
N GLN A 38 -7.58 1.69 3.02
CA GLN A 38 -8.03 0.35 2.63
C GLN A 38 -7.68 -0.73 3.65
N MET A 39 -6.51 -0.66 4.28
CA MET A 39 -6.13 -1.61 5.34
C MET A 39 -7.00 -1.44 6.60
N GLN A 40 -7.37 -0.21 6.95
CA GLN A 40 -8.24 0.09 8.10
C GLN A 40 -9.68 -0.38 7.90
N HIS A 41 -10.17 -0.39 6.66
CA HIS A 41 -11.52 -0.86 6.31
C HIS A 41 -11.53 -2.30 5.78
N ALA A 42 -10.40 -3.01 5.84
CA ALA A 42 -10.33 -4.39 5.40
C ALA A 42 -11.22 -5.27 6.30
N PRO A 43 -11.90 -6.28 5.72
CA PRO A 43 -12.67 -7.22 6.50
C PRO A 43 -11.75 -7.97 7.47
N ALA A 44 -12.26 -8.29 8.66
CA ALA A 44 -11.51 -9.05 9.67
C ALA A 44 -11.11 -10.48 9.21
N ALA A 45 -11.68 -10.94 8.10
CA ALA A 45 -11.33 -12.18 7.44
C ALA A 45 -10.57 -11.89 6.13
N GLY A 46 -9.44 -12.57 5.94
CA GLY A 46 -8.65 -12.53 4.71
C GLY A 46 -7.30 -11.84 4.85
N THR A 47 -6.38 -12.21 3.96
CA THR A 47 -4.99 -11.74 3.92
C THR A 47 -4.74 -10.98 2.61
N PRO A 48 -5.35 -9.79 2.45
CA PRO A 48 -5.25 -9.05 1.20
C PRO A 48 -3.81 -8.69 0.83
N ARG A 49 -3.55 -8.62 -0.48
CA ARG A 49 -2.31 -8.14 -1.08
C ARG A 49 -2.52 -6.73 -1.60
N TYR A 50 -1.66 -5.81 -1.21
CA TYR A 50 -1.65 -4.43 -1.67
C TYR A 50 -0.43 -4.19 -2.55
N VAL A 51 -0.64 -3.79 -3.80
CA VAL A 51 0.41 -3.43 -4.75
C VAL A 51 0.33 -1.94 -5.04
N LEU A 52 1.38 -1.22 -4.67
CA LEU A 52 1.47 0.23 -4.76
C LEU A 52 2.37 0.62 -5.94
N HIS A 53 1.82 1.35 -6.91
CA HIS A 53 2.54 1.90 -8.05
C HIS A 53 2.54 3.44 -8.02
N GLN A 54 3.62 4.04 -8.49
CA GLN A 54 3.73 5.46 -8.77
C GLN A 54 4.42 5.66 -10.12
N ASP A 55 3.80 6.40 -11.05
CA ASP A 55 4.26 6.57 -12.43
C ASP A 55 4.62 5.23 -13.10
N GLY A 56 3.79 4.21 -12.87
CA GLY A 56 3.98 2.85 -13.42
C GLY A 56 5.07 2.02 -12.72
N VAL A 57 5.82 2.58 -11.77
CA VAL A 57 6.87 1.88 -11.02
C VAL A 57 6.30 1.28 -9.74
N ILE A 58 6.60 0.00 -9.47
CA ILE A 58 6.26 -0.65 -8.19
C ILE A 58 7.08 -0.02 -7.07
N VAL A 59 6.38 0.44 -6.05
CA VAL A 59 6.96 1.10 -4.88
C VAL A 59 6.98 0.13 -3.72
N ALA A 60 5.89 -0.61 -3.54
CA ALA A 60 5.74 -1.57 -2.48
C ALA A 60 4.75 -2.66 -2.86
N ILE A 61 4.97 -3.83 -2.29
CA ILE A 61 4.02 -4.93 -2.26
C ILE A 61 3.90 -5.32 -0.79
N ILE A 62 2.69 -5.24 -0.24
CA ILE A 62 2.40 -5.54 1.16
C ILE A 62 1.36 -6.65 1.19
N GLN A 63 1.72 -7.79 1.76
CA GLN A 63 0.79 -8.88 2.02
C GLN A 63 0.38 -8.81 3.48
N THR A 64 -0.92 -8.81 3.78
CA THR A 64 -1.39 -8.98 5.16
C THR A 64 -1.04 -10.39 5.63
N GLY A 65 -0.25 -10.47 6.70
CA GLY A 65 0.09 -11.73 7.36
C GLY A 65 -0.98 -12.13 8.39
N LEU A 66 -0.63 -13.09 9.24
CA LEU A 66 -1.42 -13.47 10.39
C LEU A 66 -0.68 -13.06 11.68
N THR A 67 -1.44 -12.72 12.72
CA THR A 67 -0.95 -12.58 14.09
C THR A 67 -0.68 -13.95 14.71
N GLU A 68 -0.11 -13.97 15.91
CA GLU A 68 0.08 -15.21 16.69
C GLU A 68 -1.25 -15.93 17.00
N ALA A 69 -2.35 -15.20 17.05
CA ALA A 69 -3.70 -15.76 17.23
C ALA A 69 -4.29 -16.34 15.93
N GLY A 70 -3.56 -16.29 14.82
CA GLY A 70 -4.02 -16.76 13.51
C GLY A 70 -5.01 -15.81 12.81
N THR A 71 -5.18 -14.58 13.31
CA THR A 71 -6.05 -13.56 12.70
C THR A 71 -5.26 -12.65 11.76
N PRO A 72 -5.86 -12.08 10.71
CA PRO A 72 -5.17 -11.15 9.81
C PRO A 72 -4.54 -9.94 10.55
N ASP A 73 -3.26 -9.69 10.29
CA ASP A 73 -2.52 -8.57 10.87
C ASP A 73 -2.60 -7.31 9.99
N HIS A 74 -3.78 -6.71 9.92
CA HIS A 74 -3.97 -5.45 9.17
C HIS A 74 -3.21 -4.27 9.79
N ALA A 75 -3.04 -4.27 11.11
CA ALA A 75 -2.31 -3.22 11.82
C ALA A 75 -0.81 -3.26 11.50
N GLY A 76 -0.18 -4.44 11.54
CA GLY A 76 1.21 -4.63 11.12
C GLY A 76 1.42 -4.32 9.64
N ALA A 77 0.50 -4.75 8.77
CA ALA A 77 0.53 -4.38 7.35
C ALA A 77 0.47 -2.85 7.15
N ALA A 78 -0.39 -2.14 7.89
CA ALA A 78 -0.47 -0.68 7.84
C ALA A 78 0.79 0.01 8.39
N GLY A 79 1.43 -0.55 9.43
CA GLY A 79 2.70 -0.05 9.95
C GLY A 79 3.85 -0.13 8.94
N MET A 80 3.80 -1.04 7.96
CA MET A 80 4.79 -1.11 6.88
C MET A 80 4.75 0.12 5.98
N LEU A 81 3.62 0.83 5.90
CA LEU A 81 3.49 2.05 5.10
C LEU A 81 4.35 3.19 5.64
N ASP A 82 4.64 3.22 6.95
CA ASP A 82 5.48 4.25 7.57
C ASP A 82 6.93 4.17 7.08
N ARG A 83 7.35 2.99 6.59
CA ARG A 83 8.67 2.81 5.97
C ARG A 83 8.76 3.41 4.56
N LEU A 84 7.63 3.68 3.91
CA LEU A 84 7.58 4.25 2.56
C LEU A 84 7.68 5.79 2.55
N ASP A 85 7.48 6.43 3.69
CA ASP A 85 7.64 7.89 3.85
C ASP A 85 9.12 8.28 3.99
N HIS A 86 9.99 7.31 4.28
CA HIS A 86 11.42 7.49 4.31
C HIS A 86 11.98 7.45 2.89
N SER A 87 12.81 8.45 2.55
CA SER A 87 13.46 8.52 1.26
C SER A 87 14.32 7.28 1.03
N ARG A 88 13.97 6.47 0.03
CA ARG A 88 14.82 5.38 -0.45
C ARG A 88 16.08 6.00 -1.07
N LYS A 89 17.16 6.12 -0.30
CA LYS A 89 18.53 6.13 -0.84
C LYS A 89 19.06 4.71 -0.70
N PRO A 90 18.98 3.85 -1.72
CA PRO A 90 19.61 2.55 -1.61
C PRO A 90 21.08 2.62 -2.07
N PHE A 91 21.43 3.42 -3.10
CA PHE A 91 22.81 3.58 -3.58
C PHE A 91 22.91 4.92 -4.33
N GLU A 92 23.61 5.90 -3.77
CA GLU A 92 24.24 6.98 -4.56
C GLU A 92 25.73 6.63 -4.56
N ASP A 93 26.28 6.33 -5.74
CA ASP A 93 27.71 6.33 -6.06
C ASP A 93 28.20 7.79 -6.22
#